data_AF-A0A3D1M6B1-F1
#
_entry.id   AF-A0A3D1M6B1-F1
#
_cell.length_a   1.000
_cell.length_b   1.000
_cell.length_c   1.000
_cell.angle_alpha   90.00
_cell.angle_beta   90.00
_cell.angle_gamma   90.00
#
_symmetry.space_group_name_H-M   'P 1'
#
loop_
_entity.id
_entity.type
_entity.pdbx_description
1 polymer ?
#
loop_
_entity_poly.entity_id
_entity_poly.type
_entity_poly.pdbx_seq_one_letter_code
_entity_poly.pdbx_strand_id
1 'polypeptide(L)'
;IRLLSGFKRNERIFREGAFSVSTPDEKNIVAVYVGKDEKLTGIFPLQGAASVFVQLPDGTYRNEYTGKNVDVYENVITTDGVPVIIRT
;
A
#
# COMPACT_ATOMS: atom_id res chain seq x y z
N ILE A 1 -0.17 17.26 -6.76
CA ILE A 1 -0.84 16.36 -5.79
C ILE A 1 -2.35 16.39 -6.04
N ARG A 2 -2.85 15.68 -7.07
CA ARG A 2 -4.29 15.70 -7.44
C ARG A 2 -4.93 14.31 -7.44
N LEU A 3 -4.15 13.28 -7.77
CA LEU A 3 -4.57 11.87 -7.71
C LEU A 3 -4.88 11.41 -6.27
N LEU A 4 -4.03 11.73 -5.29
CA LEU A 4 -4.25 11.34 -3.89
C LEU A 4 -5.45 12.07 -3.24
N SER A 5 -5.76 13.29 -3.66
CA SER A 5 -6.84 14.10 -3.10
C SER A 5 -8.23 13.60 -3.51
N GLY A 6 -8.34 13.00 -4.71
CA GLY A 6 -9.58 12.38 -5.19
C GLY A 6 -9.87 11.06 -4.49
N PHE A 7 -8.85 10.21 -4.32
CA PHE A 7 -8.97 8.90 -3.68
C PHE A 7 -9.40 9.01 -2.20
N LYS A 8 -8.83 9.99 -1.47
CA LYS A 8 -9.10 10.17 -0.02
C LYS A 8 -10.51 10.68 0.32
N ARG A 9 -11.24 11.34 -0.59
CA ARG A 9 -12.50 12.02 -0.26
C ARG A 9 -13.75 11.16 -0.42
N ASN A 10 -13.72 10.16 -1.30
CA ASN A 10 -14.92 9.43 -1.69
C ASN A 10 -15.02 8.02 -1.10
N GLU A 11 -14.00 7.53 -0.39
CA GLU A 11 -14.03 6.18 0.17
C GLU A 11 -14.22 6.16 1.67
N ARG A 12 -15.11 5.26 2.12
CA ARG A 12 -15.50 5.13 3.53
C ARG A 12 -14.32 4.72 4.41
N ILE A 13 -13.43 3.88 3.90
CA ILE A 13 -12.25 3.40 4.65
C ILE A 13 -11.34 4.53 5.16
N PHE A 14 -11.23 5.67 4.46
CA PHE A 14 -10.45 6.80 4.94
C PHE A 14 -11.14 7.63 6.02
N ARG A 15 -12.47 7.52 6.14
CA ARG A 15 -13.28 8.26 7.11
C ARG A 15 -13.58 7.45 8.37
N GLU A 16 -13.80 6.15 8.20
CA GLU A 16 -14.31 5.24 9.23
C GLU A 16 -13.31 4.12 9.59
N GLY A 17 -12.30 3.88 8.76
CA GLY A 17 -11.32 2.82 8.98
C GLY A 17 -10.27 3.20 10.03
N ALA A 18 -9.74 2.18 10.70
CA ALA A 18 -8.60 2.33 11.59
C ALA A 18 -7.33 2.56 10.76
N PHE A 19 -6.55 3.59 11.10
CA PHE A 19 -5.31 3.95 10.42
C PHE A 19 -4.10 3.63 11.30
N SER A 20 -3.11 2.96 10.70
CA SER A 20 -1.81 2.71 11.33
C SER A 20 -0.68 2.96 10.35
N VAL A 21 0.44 3.49 10.85
CA VAL A 21 1.68 3.67 10.08
C VAL A 21 2.82 3.00 10.82
N SER A 22 3.66 2.30 10.07
CA SER A 22 4.86 1.66 10.57
C SER A 22 6.02 1.84 9.58
N THR A 23 7.23 1.84 10.11
CA THR A 23 8.47 1.80 9.34
C THR A 23 9.11 0.43 9.56
N PRO A 24 8.79 -0.58 8.72
CA PRO A 24 9.36 -1.92 8.89
C PRO A 24 10.89 -1.94 8.68
N ASP A 25 11.42 -0.96 7.96
CA ASP A 25 12.84 -0.75 7.72
C ASP A 25 13.13 0.75 7.49
N GLU A 26 14.40 1.09 7.25
CA GLU A 26 14.86 2.48 7.02
C GLU A 26 14.51 3.03 5.62
N LYS A 27 14.02 2.17 4.71
CA LYS A 27 13.78 2.48 3.30
C LYS A 27 12.30 2.56 2.96
N ASN A 28 11.41 2.11 3.83
CA ASN A 28 9.98 1.99 3.54
C ASN A 28 9.10 2.53 4.67
N ILE A 29 8.04 3.24 4.27
CA ILE A 29 6.90 3.54 5.13
C ILE A 29 5.74 2.67 4.67
N VAL A 30 5.11 1.96 5.61
CA VAL A 30 3.90 1.19 5.37
C VAL A 30 2.76 1.84 6.14
N ALA A 31 1.71 2.21 5.42
CA ALA A 31 0.48 2.77 5.96
C ALA A 31 -0.66 1.81 5.69
N VAL A 32 -1.40 1.43 6.71
CA VAL A 32 -2.52 0.49 6.61
C VAL A 32 -3.80 1.20 7.07
N TYR A 33 -4.84 1.10 6.27
CA TYR A 33 -6.20 1.37 6.67
C TYR A 33 -6.96 0.05 6.77
N VAL A 34 -7.67 -0.16 7.88
CA VAL A 34 -8.53 -1.32 8.10
C VAL A 34 -9.96 -0.84 8.23
N GLY A 35 -10.78 -1.13 7.23
CA GLY A 35 -12.23 -0.98 7.26
C GLY A 35 -12.93 -2.24 7.75
N LYS A 36 -14.26 -2.27 7.69
CA LYS A 36 -15.05 -3.46 8.06
C LYS A 36 -14.87 -4.62 7.07
N ASP A 37 -14.91 -4.30 5.78
CA ASP A 37 -14.95 -5.29 4.69
C ASP A 37 -13.75 -5.17 3.75
N GLU A 38 -12.83 -4.25 4.04
CA GLU A 38 -11.69 -3.94 3.18
C GLU A 38 -10.48 -3.48 4.00
N LYS A 39 -9.29 -3.76 3.47
CA LYS A 39 -8.00 -3.29 3.98
C LYS A 39 -7.24 -2.64 2.83
N LEU A 40 -6.75 -1.42 3.06
CA LEU A 40 -5.82 -0.75 2.16
C LEU A 40 -4.42 -0.76 2.77
N THR A 41 -3.45 -1.28 2.03
CA THR A 41 -2.04 -1.26 2.40
C THR A 41 -1.29 -0.38 1.41
N GLY A 42 -0.84 0.78 1.88
CA GLY A 42 0.01 1.70 1.15
C GLY A 42 1.47 1.54 1.55
N ILE A 43 2.35 1.45 0.57
CA ILE A 43 3.77 1.22 0.73
C ILE A 43 4.50 2.32 -0.02
N PHE A 44 5.32 3.06 0.71
CA PHE A 44 5.98 4.26 0.23
C PHE A 44 7.49 4.07 0.39
N PRO A 45 8.21 3.75 -0.70
CA PRO A 45 9.67 3.71 -0.66
C PRO A 45 10.21 5.13 -0.46
N LEU A 46 11.14 5.28 0.47
CA LEU A 46 11.84 6.52 0.77
C LEU A 46 13.04 6.73 -0.17
N GLN A 47 13.68 5.65 -0.65
CA GLN A 47 14.85 5.69 -1.52
C GLN A 47 14.86 4.55 -2.54
N GLY A 48 14.76 4.89 -3.82
CA GLY A 48 14.96 3.96 -4.93
C GLY A 48 14.09 2.71 -4.84
N ALA A 49 14.52 1.64 -5.52
CA ALA A 49 13.85 0.36 -5.41
C ALA A 49 14.04 -0.22 -4.00
N ALA A 50 12.94 -0.64 -3.39
CA ALA A 50 12.93 -1.17 -2.04
C ALA A 50 11.97 -2.36 -1.93
N SER A 51 12.40 -3.40 -1.22
CA SER A 51 11.57 -4.55 -0.90
C SER A 51 11.10 -4.44 0.54
N VAL A 52 9.84 -4.77 0.79
CA VAL A 52 9.27 -4.70 2.13
C VAL A 52 8.43 -5.94 2.43
N PHE A 53 8.50 -6.40 3.67
CA PHE A 53 7.65 -7.48 4.16
C PHE A 53 6.22 -6.96 4.40
N VAL A 54 5.24 -7.67 3.88
CA VAL A 54 3.81 -7.33 3.97
C VAL A 54 3.01 -8.52 4.48
N GLN A 55 2.02 -8.25 5.32
CA GLN A 55 1.07 -9.28 5.75
C GLN A 55 -0.03 -9.48 4.70
N LEU A 56 0.38 -9.91 3.50
CA LEU A 56 -0.48 -10.24 2.37
C LEU A 56 -0.10 -11.62 1.83
N PRO A 57 -1.07 -12.48 1.48
CA PRO A 57 -0.80 -13.75 0.81
C PRO A 57 -0.06 -13.54 -0.51
N ASP A 58 0.72 -14.53 -0.91
CA ASP A 58 1.38 -14.53 -2.21
C ASP A 58 0.36 -14.48 -3.34
N GLY A 59 0.67 -13.70 -4.37
CA GLY A 59 -0.21 -13.47 -5.50
C GLY A 59 0.04 -12.15 -6.18
N THR A 60 -0.70 -11.93 -7.28
CA THR A 60 -0.61 -10.70 -8.07
C THR A 60 -1.72 -9.74 -7.65
N TYR A 61 -1.34 -8.54 -7.23
CA TYR A 61 -2.24 -7.47 -6.82
C TYR A 61 -2.18 -6.32 -7.82
N ARG A 62 -3.28 -5.58 -7.92
CA ARG A 62 -3.28 -4.33 -8.66
C ARG A 62 -2.76 -3.22 -7.76
N ASN A 63 -1.71 -2.54 -8.19
CA ASN A 63 -1.26 -1.30 -7.57
C ASN A 63 -2.22 -0.16 -7.96
N GLU A 64 -3.09 0.23 -7.04
CA GLU A 64 -4.08 1.30 -7.24
C GLU A 64 -3.43 2.68 -7.51
N TYR A 65 -2.16 2.87 -7.15
CA TYR A 65 -1.44 4.12 -7.42
C TYR A 65 -1.00 4.25 -8.89
N THR A 66 -0.48 3.17 -9.47
CA THR A 66 0.06 3.18 -10.85
C THR A 66 -0.89 2.53 -11.87
N GLY A 67 -1.88 1.78 -11.40
CA GLY A 67 -2.75 0.92 -12.22
C GLY A 67 -2.10 -0.37 -12.71
N LYS A 68 -0.80 -0.60 -12.44
CA LYS A 68 -0.05 -1.79 -12.86
C LYS A 68 -0.20 -2.93 -11.84
N ASN A 69 0.10 -4.15 -12.28
CA ASN A 69 0.17 -5.29 -11.37
C ASN A 69 1.50 -5.28 -10.60
N VAL A 70 1.46 -5.80 -9.39
CA VAL A 70 2.61 -6.02 -8.52
C VAL A 70 2.46 -7.37 -7.85
N ASP A 71 3.56 -8.12 -7.78
CA ASP A 71 3.54 -9.46 -7.21
C ASP A 71 4.01 -9.42 -5.75
N VAL A 72 3.30 -10.18 -4.92
CA VAL A 72 3.73 -10.55 -3.58
C VAL A 72 4.23 -11.99 -3.66
N TYR A 73 5.48 -12.19 -3.26
CA TYR A 73 6.12 -13.50 -3.23
C TYR A 73 6.84 -13.66 -1.90
N GLU A 74 6.60 -14.77 -1.20
CA GLU A 74 7.09 -15.01 0.16
C GLU A 74 6.78 -13.83 1.11
N ASN A 75 5.55 -13.27 1.02
CA ASN A 75 5.12 -12.09 1.77
C ASN A 75 5.98 -10.83 1.56
N VAL A 76 6.77 -10.78 0.49
CA VAL A 76 7.60 -9.62 0.14
C VAL A 76 7.06 -8.98 -1.13
N ILE A 77 7.07 -7.66 -1.14
CA ILE A 77 6.76 -6.86 -2.32
C ILE A 77 7.94 -5.96 -2.66
N THR A 78 8.30 -5.94 -3.94
CA THR A 78 9.31 -5.02 -4.46
C THR A 78 8.62 -3.80 -5.03
N THR A 79 8.99 -2.65 -4.51
CA THR A 79 8.59 -1.35 -5.02
C THR A 79 9.73 -0.83 -5.88
N ASP A 80 9.51 -0.61 -7.18
CA ASP A 80 10.53 -0.08 -8.10
C ASP A 80 10.77 1.43 -7.89
N GLY A 81 10.85 1.88 -6.64
CA GLY A 81 10.91 3.30 -6.26
C GLY A 81 9.62 4.08 -6.47
N VAL A 82 8.53 3.38 -6.75
CA VAL A 82 7.20 3.96 -6.91
C VAL A 82 6.30 3.46 -5.79
N PRO A 83 5.46 4.33 -5.19
CA PRO A 83 4.48 3.90 -4.22
C PRO A 83 3.57 2.78 -4.73
N VAL A 84 3.25 1.86 -3.83
CA VAL A 84 2.33 0.76 -4.07
C VAL A 84 1.14 0.90 -3.14
N ILE A 85 -0.07 0.84 -3.68
CA ILE A 85 -1.30 0.81 -2.89
C ILE A 85 -2.06 -0.45 -3.28
N ILE A 86 -2.29 -1.34 -2.31
CA ILE A 86 -3.04 -2.59 -2.51
C ILE A 86 -4.32 -2.51 -1.70
N ARG A 87 -5.43 -2.95 -2.31
CA ARG A 87 -6.71 -3.19 -1.66
C ARG A 87 -6.99 -4.68 -1.59
N THR A 88 -7.44 -5.15 -0.42
CA THR A 88 -7.89 -6.52 -0.16
C THR A 88 -9.17 -6.53 0.64
#